data_AF-A0AAD4DUR7-F1
#
_entry.id   AF-A0AAD4DUR7-F1
#
_cell.length_a   1.000
_cell.length_b   1.000
_cell.length_c   1.000
_cell.angle_alpha   90.00
_cell.angle_beta   90.00
_cell.angle_gamma   90.00
#
_symmetry.space_group_name_H-M   'P 1'
#
loop_
_entity.id
_entity.type
_entity.pdbx_description
1 polymer ?
#
loop_
_entity_poly.entity_id
_entity_poly.type
_entity_poly.pdbx_seq_one_letter_code
_entity_poly.pdbx_strand_id
1 'polypeptide(L)'
;MLWAVILQNHGILVATKSIESTVFFFISLEKCCKVQMVVDQAATARGLKPRLIDPASAVQTWERLGSEMGGWFNGIPEFQLLEHEEGKRFEYVPAP
;
A
#
# COMPACT_ATOMS: atom_id res chain seq x y z
N MET A 1 -7.90 13.62 -2.59
CA MET A 1 -8.89 12.53 -2.48
C MET A 1 -8.19 11.37 -1.80
N LEU A 2 -8.74 10.80 -0.73
CA LEU A 2 -8.14 9.67 -0.01
C LEU A 2 -8.54 8.37 -0.72
N TRP A 3 -7.58 7.48 -1.01
CA TRP A 3 -7.79 6.22 -1.73
C TRP A 3 -7.97 5.00 -0.82
N ALA A 4 -7.86 5.19 0.48
CA ALA A 4 -7.88 4.11 1.45
C ALA A 4 -8.59 4.52 2.75
N VAL A 5 -9.20 3.54 3.41
CA VAL A 5 -9.85 3.69 4.70
C VAL A 5 -9.51 2.50 5.61
N ILE A 6 -9.35 2.79 6.91
CA ILE A 6 -9.26 1.76 7.96
C ILE A 6 -10.66 1.56 8.52
N LEU A 7 -11.18 0.36 8.36
CA LEU A 7 -12.48 -0.07 8.88
C LEU A 7 -12.24 -0.66 10.28
N GLN A 8 -12.66 0.06 11.31
CA GLN A 8 -12.50 -0.36 12.69
C GLN A 8 -13.07 -1.77 12.90
N ASN A 9 -12.27 -2.66 13.48
CA ASN A 9 -12.60 -4.06 13.76
C ASN A 9 -12.82 -4.94 12.51
N HIS A 10 -12.42 -4.49 11.31
CA HIS A 10 -12.61 -5.26 10.08
C HIS A 10 -11.33 -5.35 9.23
N GLY A 11 -10.69 -4.24 8.91
CA GLY A 11 -9.48 -4.25 8.08
C GLY A 11 -9.29 -2.96 7.28
N ILE A 12 -8.65 -3.09 6.12
CA ILE A 12 -8.39 -1.96 5.22
C ILE A 12 -9.18 -2.13 3.93
N LEU A 13 -9.66 -1.02 3.39
CA LEU A 13 -10.28 -0.95 2.06
C LEU A 13 -9.56 0.11 1.25
N VAL A 14 -9.20 -0.25 0.01
CA VAL A 14 -8.52 0.63 -0.94
C VAL A 14 -9.31 0.63 -2.25
N ALA A 15 -9.50 1.82 -2.83
CA ALA A 15 -10.16 2.01 -4.10
C ALA A 15 -9.47 3.11 -4.91
N THR A 16 -9.07 2.77 -6.14
CA THR A 16 -8.33 3.64 -7.07
C THR A 16 -8.91 3.56 -8.48
N LYS A 17 -8.25 4.15 -9.48
CA LYS A 17 -8.72 4.13 -10.87
C LYS A 17 -8.31 2.88 -11.66
N SER A 18 -7.29 2.15 -11.20
CA SER A 18 -6.86 0.87 -11.77
C SER A 18 -6.76 -0.23 -10.71
N ILE A 19 -6.78 -1.50 -11.14
CA ILE A 19 -6.62 -2.65 -10.23
C ILE A 19 -5.17 -2.68 -9.69
N GLU A 20 -4.19 -2.36 -10.54
CA GLU A 20 -2.77 -2.32 -10.20
C GLU A 20 -2.48 -1.30 -9.11
N SER A 21 -3.02 -0.08 -9.26
CA SER A 21 -2.95 0.94 -8.21
C SER A 21 -3.59 0.46 -6.91
N THR A 22 -4.75 -0.22 -6.98
CA THR A 22 -5.47 -0.69 -5.79
C THR A 22 -4.61 -1.69 -5.03
N VAL A 23 -4.03 -2.67 -5.74
CA VAL A 23 -3.13 -3.67 -5.14
C VAL A 23 -1.91 -3.00 -4.52
N PHE A 24 -1.25 -2.07 -5.23
CA PHE A 24 -0.08 -1.36 -4.71
C PHE A 24 -0.39 -0.60 -3.42
N PHE A 25 -1.45 0.21 -3.40
CA PHE A 25 -1.79 1.00 -2.20
C PHE A 25 -2.35 0.14 -1.08
N PHE A 26 -3.02 -0.98 -1.38
CA PHE A 26 -3.44 -1.96 -0.38
C PHE A 26 -2.22 -2.58 0.34
N ILE A 27 -1.27 -3.10 -0.43
CA ILE A 27 -0.02 -3.68 0.10
C ILE A 27 0.77 -2.62 0.86
N SER A 28 0.88 -1.40 0.33
CA SER A 28 1.60 -0.30 0.98
C SER A 28 0.98 0.06 2.33
N LEU A 29 -0.35 0.20 2.39
CA LEU A 29 -1.05 0.50 3.64
C LEU A 29 -0.92 -0.64 4.65
N GLU A 30 -1.05 -1.90 4.20
CA GLU A 30 -0.87 -3.08 5.05
C GLU A 30 0.54 -3.13 5.66
N LYS A 31 1.57 -2.87 4.86
CA LYS A 31 2.97 -2.74 5.32
C LYS A 31 3.12 -1.59 6.33
N CYS A 32 2.52 -0.43 6.07
CA CYS A 32 2.52 0.68 7.02
C CYS A 32 1.86 0.32 8.35
N CYS A 33 0.73 -0.38 8.34
CA CYS A 33 0.08 -0.86 9.57
C CYS A 33 1.00 -1.82 10.36
N LYS A 34 1.66 -2.76 9.68
CA LYS A 34 2.64 -3.68 10.31
C LYS A 34 3.79 -2.90 10.95
N VAL A 35 4.40 -1.97 10.22
CA VAL A 35 5.50 -1.14 10.73
C VAL A 35 5.04 -0.29 11.91
N GLN A 36 3.88 0.35 11.83
CA GLN A 36 3.33 1.18 12.90
C GLN A 36 3.16 0.37 14.19
N MET A 37 2.61 -0.84 14.11
CA MET A 37 2.47 -1.73 15.27
C MET A 37 3.84 -2.07 15.91
N VAL A 38 4.84 -2.43 15.09
CA VAL A 38 6.19 -2.74 15.60
C VAL A 38 6.84 -1.52 16.25
N VAL A 39 6.70 -0.34 15.63
CA VAL A 39 7.24 0.91 16.16
C VAL A 39 6.55 1.29 17.47
N ASP A 40 5.22 1.19 17.55
CA ASP A 40 4.46 1.50 18.76
C ASP A 40 4.80 0.56 19.91
N GLN A 41 4.96 -0.74 19.64
CA GLN A 41 5.43 -1.72 20.62
C GLN A 41 6.82 -1.36 21.14
N ALA A 42 7.78 -1.08 20.25
CA ALA A 42 9.15 -0.74 20.63
C ALA A 42 9.24 0.60 21.38
N ALA A 43 8.45 1.59 20.97
CA ALA A 43 8.40 2.90 21.60
C ALA A 43 7.81 2.79 23.01
N THR A 44 6.68 2.09 23.17
CA THR A 44 6.02 1.87 24.46
C THR A 44 6.93 1.14 25.45
N ALA A 45 7.63 0.08 25.00
CA ALA A 45 8.56 -0.67 25.84
C ALA A 45 9.73 0.18 26.37
N ARG A 46 10.06 1.29 25.69
CA ARG A 46 11.15 2.21 26.06
C ARG A 46 10.64 3.51 26.70
N GLY A 47 9.33 3.65 26.90
CA GLY A 47 8.73 4.91 27.37
C GLY A 47 8.89 6.08 26.39
N LEU A 48 9.08 5.77 25.10
CA LEU A 48 9.26 6.75 24.03
C LEU A 48 7.99 6.87 23.17
N LYS A 49 7.97 7.88 22.30
CA LYS A 49 6.96 8.02 21.24
C LYS A 49 7.58 7.73 19.87
N PRO A 50 6.82 7.22 18.90
CA PRO A 50 7.27 7.11 17.51
C PRO A 50 7.75 8.46 16.97
N ARG A 51 8.87 8.45 16.24
CA ARG A 51 9.34 9.63 15.52
C ARG A 51 8.61 9.76 14.19
N LEU A 52 7.74 10.76 14.08
CA LEU A 52 7.00 11.03 12.84
C LEU A 52 7.90 11.69 11.79
N ILE A 53 7.56 11.47 10.52
CA ILE A 53 8.14 12.19 9.38
C ILE A 53 7.61 13.62 9.40
N ASP A 54 8.47 14.59 9.08
CA ASP A 54 8.03 15.99 9.01
C ASP A 54 7.03 16.22 7.85
N PRO A 55 6.08 17.17 7.98
CA PRO A 55 5.04 17.36 6.98
C PRO A 55 5.56 17.70 5.58
N ALA A 56 6.67 18.43 5.47
CA ALA A 56 7.21 18.83 4.18
C ALA A 56 7.79 17.62 3.42
N SER A 57 8.58 16.80 4.10
CA SER A 57 9.10 15.54 3.53
C SER A 57 7.99 14.56 3.19
N ALA A 58 6.93 14.49 4.02
CA ALA A 58 5.77 13.65 3.76
C ALA A 58 5.05 14.06 2.46
N VAL A 59 4.80 15.37 2.26
CA VAL A 59 4.20 15.90 1.03
C VAL A 59 5.08 15.63 -0.18
N GLN A 60 6.38 15.92 -0.11
CA GLN A 60 7.32 15.67 -1.21
C GLN A 60 7.41 14.19 -1.60
N THR A 61 7.29 13.28 -0.62
CA THR A 61 7.25 11.84 -0.89
C THR A 61 5.95 11.46 -1.57
N TRP A 62 4.82 12.01 -1.11
CA TRP A 62 3.51 11.80 -1.72
C TRP A 62 3.44 12.32 -3.15
N GLU A 63 4.03 13.48 -3.46
CA GLU A 63 4.05 14.04 -4.82
C GLU A 63 4.77 13.13 -5.83
N ARG A 64 5.80 12.39 -5.37
CA ARG A 64 6.58 11.49 -6.22
C ARG A 64 5.93 10.12 -6.40
N LEU A 65 5.31 9.57 -5.34
CA LEU A 65 4.87 8.17 -5.30
C LEU A 65 3.36 8.01 -5.16
N GLY A 66 2.72 8.94 -4.47
CA GLY A 66 1.30 8.90 -4.10
C GLY A 66 0.38 9.44 -5.19
N SER A 67 0.78 9.44 -6.46
CA SER A 67 -0.09 9.73 -7.60
C SER A 67 -0.71 8.44 -8.15
N GLU A 68 -1.83 8.52 -8.87
CA GLU A 68 -2.48 7.34 -9.47
C GLU A 68 -1.55 6.64 -10.47
N MET A 69 -0.82 7.43 -11.28
CA MET A 69 0.19 6.89 -12.20
C MET A 69 1.31 6.19 -11.43
N GLY A 70 1.74 6.76 -10.30
CA GLY A 70 2.69 6.13 -9.40
C GLY A 70 2.17 4.80 -8.88
N GLY A 71 0.91 4.75 -8.43
CA GLY A 71 0.27 3.52 -7.98
C GLY A 71 0.23 2.44 -9.06
N TRP A 72 -0.23 2.79 -10.25
CA TRP A 72 -0.32 1.85 -11.38
C TRP A 72 1.06 1.30 -11.74
N PHE A 73 2.05 2.18 -11.91
CA PHE A 73 3.40 1.78 -12.29
C PHE A 73 4.07 0.89 -11.24
N ASN A 74 3.92 1.22 -9.95
CA ASN A 74 4.48 0.41 -8.86
C ASN A 74 3.68 -0.87 -8.59
N GLY A 75 2.43 -0.96 -9.07
CA GLY A 75 1.62 -2.18 -8.99
C GLY A 75 2.04 -3.24 -9.99
N ILE A 76 2.49 -2.86 -11.19
CA ILE A 76 2.87 -3.81 -12.25
C ILE A 76 3.85 -4.91 -11.80
N PRO A 77 4.95 -4.59 -11.08
CA PRO A 77 5.89 -5.61 -10.63
C PRO A 77 5.26 -6.70 -9.75
N GLU A 78 4.22 -6.39 -8.96
CA GLU A 78 3.54 -7.37 -8.10
C GLU A 78 2.82 -8.44 -8.94
N PHE A 79 2.21 -8.03 -10.07
CA PHE A 79 1.58 -8.97 -11.00
C PHE A 79 2.63 -9.77 -11.77
N GLN A 80 3.69 -9.12 -12.25
CA GLN A 80 4.76 -9.81 -12.98
C GLN A 80 5.48 -10.85 -12.11
N LEU A 81 5.68 -10.54 -10.83
CA LEU A 81 6.26 -11.49 -9.87
C LEU A 81 5.34 -12.69 -9.70
N LEU A 82 4.04 -12.47 -9.50
CA LEU A 82 3.05 -13.55 -9.37
C LEU A 82 3.01 -14.44 -10.62
N GLU A 83 2.98 -13.85 -11.82
CA GLU A 83 2.99 -14.61 -13.08
C GLU A 83 4.26 -15.45 -13.24
N HIS A 84 5.41 -14.92 -12.80
CA HIS A 84 6.68 -15.64 -12.80
C HIS A 84 6.68 -16.80 -11.79
N GLU A 85 6.21 -16.56 -10.57
CA GLU A 85 6.16 -17.58 -9.50
C GLU A 85 5.20 -18.72 -9.83
N GLU A 86 4.04 -18.41 -10.41
CA GLU A 86 3.03 -19.39 -10.81
C GLU A 86 3.36 -20.08 -12.15
N GLY A 87 4.34 -19.55 -12.89
CA GLY A 87 4.67 -20.02 -14.25
C GLY A 87 3.50 -19.88 -15.23
N LYS A 88 2.55 -18.99 -14.95
CA LYS A 88 1.33 -18.78 -15.73
C LYS A 88 1.08 -17.28 -15.88
N ARG A 89 0.85 -16.85 -17.11
CA ARG A 89 0.44 -15.48 -17.40
C ARG A 89 -1.05 -15.33 -17.20
N PHE A 90 -1.50 -14.17 -16.74
CA PHE A 90 -2.92 -13.87 -16.70
C PHE A 90 -3.50 -13.85 -18.13
N GLU A 91 -4.52 -14.68 -18.35
CA GLU A 91 -5.33 -14.67 -19.56
C GLU A 91 -6.75 -14.28 -19.18
N TYR A 92 -7.25 -13.17 -19.76
CA TYR A 92 -8.63 -12.78 -19.55
C TYR A 92 -9.56 -13.76 -20.27
N VAL A 93 -10.29 -14.56 -19.50
CA VAL A 93 -11.37 -15.42 -19.99
C VAL A 93 -12.70 -14.73 -19.69
N PRO A 94 -13.41 -14.20 -20.71
CA PRO A 94 -14.72 -13.61 -20.49
C PRO A 94 -15.71 -14.65 -19.96
N ALA A 95 -16.61 -14.23 -19.07
CA ALA A 95 -17.71 -15.07 -18.62
C ALA A 95 -18.62 -15.42 -19.83
N PRO A 96 -19.20 -16.64 -19.86
CA PRO A 96 -20.08 -17.07 -20.94
C PRO A 96 -21.36 -16.24 -21.06
#